data_AF-A0A0D3C6J7-F1
#
_entry.id   AF-A0A0D3C6J7-F1
#
_cell.length_a   1.000
_cell.length_b   1.000
_cell.length_c   1.000
_cell.angle_alpha   90.00
_cell.angle_beta   90.00
_cell.angle_gamma   90.00
#
_symmetry.space_group_name_H-M   'P 1'
#
loop_
_entity.id
_entity.type
_entity.pdbx_description
1 polymer ?
#
loop_
_entity_poly.entity_id
_entity_poly.type
_entity_poly.pdbx_seq_one_letter_code
_entity_poly.pdbx_strand_id
1 'polypeptide(L)'
;CLLSPSLIPFEQSSKPLDLRFALGFLLVFASRMGKAKKPQKFAVMKKTISHKALKHYKEEVLNPNKKDLTELPRNVPNVPSGMFFSHNTNMVPPYRVLVDTNFINFSIQNKIDIEQGMMFCLNAKCTPCITDCVMAELEKLGQKYRVALRIAKDPRFERLPCVHKGTYADDCLVDRVTQHKCFMVATCDRDLKRRIRKVPGVPIMYLAGRKYSVERLPEATLGRAPRY
;
A
#
# COMPACT_ATOMS: atom_id res chain seq x y z
N CYS A 1 40.29 6.89 60.59
CA CYS A 1 40.38 6.95 62.07
C CYS A 1 39.30 6.07 62.63
N LEU A 2 39.65 4.82 62.94
CA LEU A 2 40.20 4.43 64.25
C LEU A 2 39.03 4.29 65.23
N LEU A 3 38.67 3.04 65.51
CA LEU A 3 39.03 2.37 66.76
C LEU A 3 38.23 2.98 67.92
N SER A 4 37.40 2.20 68.62
CA SER A 4 37.85 1.44 69.80
C SER A 4 36.61 1.20 70.71
N PRO A 5 36.69 0.54 71.88
CA PRO A 5 37.27 -0.78 72.17
C PRO A 5 36.44 -1.64 73.18
N SER A 6 36.76 -2.94 73.29
CA SER A 6 37.04 -3.75 74.52
C SER A 6 36.09 -3.64 75.76
N LEU A 7 35.44 -4.67 76.33
CA LEU A 7 35.88 -5.81 77.22
C LEU A 7 34.57 -6.47 77.76
N ILE A 8 34.24 -7.79 77.73
CA ILE A 8 34.70 -8.99 78.50
C ILE A 8 34.60 -8.81 80.05
N PRO A 9 34.27 -9.80 80.95
CA PRO A 9 34.02 -11.29 80.84
C PRO A 9 32.85 -11.86 81.71
N PHE A 10 32.58 -13.19 81.65
CA PHE A 10 32.61 -14.21 82.74
C PHE A 10 31.69 -15.42 82.41
N GLU A 11 32.21 -16.61 82.04
CA GLU A 11 32.58 -17.78 82.89
C GLU A 11 31.35 -18.68 83.21
N GLN A 12 31.29 -20.00 82.94
CA GLN A 12 32.13 -21.07 83.48
C GLN A 12 32.00 -22.41 82.71
N SER A 13 33.15 -23.13 82.66
CA SER A 13 33.43 -24.58 82.81
C SER A 13 32.44 -25.64 82.26
N SER A 14 32.85 -26.73 81.60
CA SER A 14 33.91 -27.66 82.00
C SER A 14 34.36 -28.59 80.84
N LYS A 15 35.69 -28.81 80.78
CA LYS A 15 36.49 -29.83 80.05
C LYS A 15 35.96 -31.28 80.30
N PRO A 16 36.33 -32.35 79.54
CA PRO A 16 37.72 -32.59 79.15
C PRO A 16 38.07 -33.46 77.90
N LEU A 17 39.39 -33.43 77.65
CA LEU A 17 40.28 -34.51 77.19
C LEU A 17 40.57 -34.67 75.69
N ASP A 18 41.76 -34.15 75.37
CA ASP A 18 42.61 -34.40 74.23
C ASP A 18 42.76 -35.88 73.84
N LEU A 19 42.58 -36.14 72.55
CA LEU A 19 43.33 -37.16 71.82
C LEU A 19 43.75 -36.63 70.44
N ARG A 20 44.20 -35.37 70.38
CA ARG A 20 44.68 -34.69 69.16
C ARG A 20 46.14 -34.98 68.81
N PHE A 21 46.82 -35.88 69.52
CA PHE A 21 48.23 -36.20 69.27
C PHE A 21 48.49 -37.35 68.30
N ALA A 22 47.46 -38.07 67.84
CA ALA A 22 47.62 -39.17 66.88
C ALA A 22 47.28 -38.81 65.41
N LEU A 23 46.86 -37.56 65.13
CA LEU A 23 46.48 -37.10 63.79
C LEU A 23 47.56 -36.27 63.07
N GLY A 24 48.77 -36.19 63.62
CA GLY A 24 49.89 -35.45 63.03
C GLY A 24 50.66 -36.20 61.94
N PHE A 25 50.58 -37.54 61.91
CA PHE A 25 51.36 -38.36 60.97
C PHE A 25 50.56 -38.81 59.74
N LEU A 26 49.24 -38.56 59.70
CA LEU A 26 48.38 -38.88 58.55
C LEU A 26 48.13 -37.68 57.62
N LEU A 27 48.79 -36.54 57.86
CA LEU A 27 48.53 -35.28 57.16
C LEU A 27 49.48 -35.02 55.97
N VAL A 28 50.37 -35.96 55.63
CA VAL A 28 51.23 -35.88 54.43
C VAL A 28 50.64 -36.61 53.21
N PHE A 29 49.59 -37.43 53.38
CA PHE A 29 48.90 -38.13 52.28
C PHE A 29 47.53 -37.55 51.89
N ALA A 30 47.11 -36.41 52.46
CA ALA A 30 45.78 -35.83 52.23
C ALA A 30 45.73 -34.74 51.12
N SER A 31 46.78 -34.60 50.32
CA SER A 31 46.82 -33.65 49.19
C SER A 31 46.74 -34.38 47.85
N ARG A 32 45.62 -35.08 47.59
CA ARG A 32 45.25 -35.55 46.23
C ARG A 32 43.82 -36.10 46.13
N MET A 33 42.81 -35.42 46.66
CA MET A 33 41.41 -35.73 46.32
C MET A 33 40.87 -34.71 45.32
N GLY A 34 40.94 -35.04 44.03
CA GLY A 34 40.30 -34.28 42.96
C GLY A 34 38.77 -34.29 43.12
N LYS A 35 38.13 -33.13 42.89
CA LYS A 35 36.67 -32.99 42.90
C LYS A 35 36.01 -34.05 42.00
N ALA A 36 34.92 -34.66 42.49
CA ALA A 36 34.17 -35.67 41.73
C ALA A 36 33.74 -35.11 40.37
N LYS A 37 34.10 -35.82 39.29
CA LYS A 37 33.76 -35.42 37.92
C LYS A 37 32.24 -35.57 37.74
N LYS A 38 31.56 -34.53 37.25
CA LYS A 38 30.12 -34.60 36.94
C LYS A 38 29.89 -35.76 35.96
N PRO A 39 28.91 -36.65 36.22
CA PRO A 39 28.65 -37.78 35.33
C PRO A 39 28.27 -37.26 33.95
N GLN A 40 28.88 -37.83 32.91
CA GLN A 40 28.49 -37.50 31.54
C GLN A 40 27.09 -38.04 31.29
N LYS A 41 26.22 -37.19 30.73
CA LYS A 41 24.88 -37.62 30.32
C LYS A 41 25.03 -38.57 29.12
N PHE A 42 24.42 -39.74 29.19
CA PHE A 42 24.39 -40.69 28.08
C PHE A 42 23.53 -40.13 26.94
N ALA A 43 23.96 -40.35 25.69
CA ALA A 43 23.28 -39.89 24.46
C ALA A 43 23.07 -38.36 24.32
N VAL A 44 24.06 -37.55 24.72
CA VAL A 44 24.04 -36.10 24.40
C VAL A 44 24.31 -35.90 22.92
N MET A 45 23.26 -35.63 22.16
CA MET A 45 23.37 -35.25 20.75
C MET A 45 23.66 -33.76 20.60
N LYS A 46 24.38 -33.41 19.54
CA LYS A 46 24.59 -32.02 19.12
C LYS A 46 23.22 -31.42 18.80
N LYS A 47 22.89 -30.24 19.35
CA LYS A 47 21.63 -29.55 19.07
C LYS A 47 21.55 -29.23 17.57
N THR A 48 20.72 -29.97 16.84
CA THR A 48 20.41 -29.71 15.43
C THR A 48 19.15 -28.85 15.35
N ILE A 49 19.04 -28.06 14.28
CA ILE A 49 17.87 -27.22 14.06
C ILE A 49 16.66 -28.14 13.87
N SER A 50 15.68 -28.01 14.75
CA SER A 50 14.47 -28.82 14.71
C SER A 50 13.55 -28.40 13.56
N HIS A 51 12.82 -29.34 13.00
CA HIS A 51 11.82 -29.07 11.95
C HIS A 51 10.75 -28.06 12.41
N LYS A 52 10.46 -27.99 13.72
CA LYS A 52 9.53 -27.00 14.31
C LYS A 52 10.10 -25.58 14.26
N ALA A 53 11.40 -25.41 14.51
CA ALA A 53 12.05 -24.10 14.42
C ALA A 53 12.08 -23.58 12.97
N LEU A 54 12.30 -24.47 11.98
CA LEU A 54 12.22 -24.12 10.56
C LEU A 54 10.80 -23.76 10.12
N LYS A 55 9.78 -24.44 10.64
CA LYS A 55 8.38 -24.10 10.38
C LYS A 55 8.01 -22.75 10.98
N HIS A 56 8.42 -22.46 12.21
CA HIS A 56 8.16 -21.17 12.85
C HIS A 56 8.77 -20.02 12.07
N TYR A 57 10.06 -20.15 11.69
CA TYR A 57 10.74 -19.14 10.90
C TYR A 57 10.10 -18.96 9.50
N LYS A 58 9.71 -20.07 8.85
CA LYS A 58 8.95 -20.01 7.59
C LYS A 58 7.60 -19.34 7.78
N GLU A 59 6.86 -19.65 8.83
CA GLU A 59 5.55 -19.06 9.10
C GLU A 59 5.63 -17.57 9.45
N GLU A 60 6.66 -17.13 10.16
CA GLU A 60 6.91 -15.71 10.48
C GLU A 60 7.33 -14.91 9.25
N VAL A 61 8.15 -15.49 8.37
CA VAL A 61 8.57 -14.83 7.11
C VAL A 61 7.45 -14.86 6.05
N LEU A 62 6.62 -15.92 6.03
CA LEU A 62 5.51 -16.07 5.08
C LEU A 62 4.24 -15.36 5.52
N ASN A 63 4.02 -15.12 6.82
CA ASN A 63 2.80 -14.48 7.34
C ASN A 63 3.09 -13.41 8.40
N PRO A 64 3.55 -12.22 7.99
CA PRO A 64 3.68 -11.09 8.91
C PRO A 64 2.34 -10.63 9.52
N ASN A 65 1.20 -10.93 8.88
CA ASN A 65 -0.13 -10.43 9.26
C ASN A 65 -0.97 -11.38 10.12
N LYS A 66 -0.40 -12.49 10.64
CA LYS A 66 -1.17 -13.49 11.40
C LYS A 66 -1.69 -12.98 12.76
N LYS A 67 -1.14 -11.89 13.29
CA LYS A 67 -1.54 -11.32 14.59
C LYS A 67 -2.86 -10.52 14.54
N ASP A 68 -3.32 -10.12 13.35
CA ASP A 68 -4.47 -9.21 13.18
C ASP A 68 -5.76 -9.94 12.73
N LEU A 69 -5.75 -11.28 12.71
CA LEU A 69 -6.83 -12.11 12.15
C LEU A 69 -8.06 -12.25 13.05
N THR A 70 -8.03 -11.79 14.30
CA THR A 70 -9.13 -12.02 15.24
C THR A 70 -10.39 -11.25 14.88
N GLU A 71 -10.30 -10.08 14.26
CA GLU A 71 -11.46 -9.32 13.75
C GLU A 71 -11.05 -8.44 12.57
N LEU A 72 -11.07 -8.98 11.34
CA LEU A 72 -10.94 -8.13 10.16
C LEU A 72 -12.21 -7.26 10.05
N PRO A 73 -12.11 -5.92 10.10
CA PRO A 73 -13.28 -5.07 9.94
C PRO A 73 -13.86 -5.29 8.53
N ARG A 74 -15.17 -5.55 8.44
CA ARG A 74 -15.86 -5.60 7.15
C ARG A 74 -15.87 -4.20 6.56
N ASN A 75 -14.92 -3.90 5.69
CA ASN A 75 -14.93 -2.66 4.91
C ASN A 75 -15.93 -2.81 3.76
N VAL A 76 -17.20 -2.55 4.04
CA VAL A 76 -18.22 -2.38 2.99
C VAL A 76 -18.15 -0.92 2.53
N PRO A 77 -17.76 -0.63 1.28
CA PRO A 77 -17.69 0.74 0.81
C PRO A 77 -19.09 1.36 0.80
N ASN A 78 -19.24 2.53 1.43
CA ASN A 78 -20.50 3.28 1.39
C ASN A 78 -20.75 3.83 -0.02
N VAL A 79 -22.01 3.81 -0.45
CA VAL A 79 -22.42 4.43 -1.71
C VAL A 79 -22.45 5.96 -1.50
N PRO A 80 -21.85 6.77 -2.39
CA PRO A 80 -21.85 8.22 -2.23
C PRO A 80 -23.26 8.81 -2.34
N SER A 81 -23.54 9.83 -1.54
CA SER A 81 -24.87 10.46 -1.40
C SER A 81 -25.41 11.10 -2.68
N GLY A 82 -24.56 11.55 -3.59
CA GLY A 82 -24.96 12.16 -4.86
C GLY A 82 -25.41 11.20 -5.95
N MET A 83 -25.59 9.92 -5.60
CA MET A 83 -25.97 8.87 -6.53
C MET A 83 -27.43 8.46 -6.28
N PHE A 84 -28.32 8.79 -7.22
CA PHE A 84 -29.68 8.26 -7.26
C PHE A 84 -29.71 7.01 -8.16
N PHE A 85 -29.64 5.83 -7.54
CA PHE A 85 -29.43 4.54 -8.21
C PHE A 85 -28.16 4.52 -9.07
N SER A 86 -28.29 4.71 -10.39
CA SER A 86 -27.19 4.77 -11.36
C SER A 86 -26.89 6.20 -11.85
N HIS A 87 -27.75 7.16 -11.50
CA HIS A 87 -27.66 8.55 -11.92
C HIS A 87 -26.87 9.37 -10.92
N ASN A 88 -26.01 10.23 -11.44
CA ASN A 88 -25.15 11.08 -10.64
C ASN A 88 -25.62 12.53 -10.77
N THR A 89 -26.25 13.05 -9.72
CA THR A 89 -26.79 14.42 -9.71
C THR A 89 -25.71 15.47 -9.43
N ASN A 90 -24.50 15.05 -9.06
CA ASN A 90 -23.41 15.97 -8.70
C ASN A 90 -22.65 16.51 -9.92
N MET A 91 -22.93 16.01 -11.13
CA MET A 91 -22.26 16.44 -12.36
C MET A 91 -22.92 17.73 -12.87
N VAL A 92 -22.52 18.85 -12.29
CA VAL A 92 -22.95 20.19 -12.68
C VAL A 92 -21.81 20.89 -13.42
N PRO A 93 -22.06 21.72 -14.46
CA PRO A 93 -21.04 22.56 -15.07
C PRO A 93 -20.33 23.43 -14.02
N PRO A 94 -18.99 23.57 -14.03
CA PRO A 94 -18.04 23.15 -15.06
C PRO A 94 -17.67 21.66 -14.98
N TYR A 95 -17.72 20.97 -16.13
CA TYR A 95 -17.37 19.55 -16.20
C TYR A 95 -15.86 19.33 -16.15
N ARG A 96 -15.41 18.46 -15.25
CA ARG A 96 -14.02 18.01 -15.18
C ARG A 96 -13.86 16.71 -15.93
N VAL A 97 -13.02 16.72 -16.96
CA VAL A 97 -12.84 15.57 -17.85
C VAL A 97 -11.42 15.04 -17.71
N LEU A 98 -11.26 13.83 -17.19
CA LEU A 98 -9.99 13.13 -17.15
C LEU A 98 -9.60 12.68 -18.56
N VAL A 99 -8.42 13.09 -19.00
CA VAL A 99 -7.92 12.82 -20.35
C VAL A 99 -6.87 11.71 -20.33
N ASP A 100 -7.04 10.76 -21.24
CA ASP A 100 -6.14 9.63 -21.48
C ASP A 100 -5.14 9.92 -22.62
N THR A 101 -3.98 9.25 -22.64
CA THR A 101 -2.92 9.46 -23.65
C THR A 101 -3.40 9.15 -25.06
N ASN A 102 -4.11 8.02 -25.21
CA ASN A 102 -4.66 7.58 -26.49
C ASN A 102 -5.69 8.57 -27.03
N PHE A 103 -6.51 9.17 -26.15
CA PHE A 103 -7.49 10.17 -26.56
C PHE A 103 -6.84 11.42 -27.15
N ILE A 104 -5.73 11.89 -26.56
CA ILE A 104 -4.96 13.04 -27.08
C ILE A 104 -4.41 12.69 -28.47
N ASN A 105 -3.87 11.48 -28.65
CA ASN A 105 -3.31 11.03 -29.92
C ASN A 105 -4.38 11.00 -31.03
N PHE A 106 -5.56 10.45 -30.73
CA PHE A 106 -6.67 10.43 -31.68
C PHE A 106 -7.21 11.83 -31.99
N SER A 107 -7.20 12.74 -31.02
CA SER A 107 -7.62 14.13 -31.21
C SER A 107 -6.68 14.88 -32.15
N ILE A 108 -5.36 14.68 -32.00
CA ILE A 108 -4.35 15.26 -32.89
C ILE A 108 -4.48 14.70 -34.31
N GLN A 109 -4.67 13.40 -34.47
CA GLN A 109 -4.86 12.76 -35.79
C GLN A 109 -6.07 13.33 -36.53
N ASN A 110 -7.17 13.58 -35.83
CA ASN A 110 -8.39 14.13 -36.40
C ASN A 110 -8.42 15.66 -36.44
N LYS A 111 -7.34 16.33 -35.99
CA LYS A 111 -7.20 17.79 -35.95
C LYS A 111 -8.31 18.49 -35.16
N ILE A 112 -8.68 17.91 -34.03
CA ILE A 112 -9.68 18.46 -33.12
C ILE A 112 -8.96 19.11 -31.94
N ASP A 113 -9.32 20.35 -31.64
CA ASP A 113 -8.90 21.00 -30.40
C ASP A 113 -9.69 20.43 -29.23
N ILE A 114 -8.99 19.98 -28.18
CA ILE A 114 -9.57 19.18 -27.09
C ILE A 114 -10.59 20.01 -26.31
N GLU A 115 -10.23 21.24 -25.95
CA GLU A 115 -11.09 22.13 -25.16
C GLU A 115 -12.35 22.53 -25.95
N GLN A 116 -12.16 22.99 -27.19
CA GLN A 116 -13.27 23.38 -28.06
C GLN A 116 -14.18 22.19 -28.37
N GLY A 117 -13.59 21.04 -28.69
CA GLY A 117 -14.35 19.83 -28.99
C GLY A 117 -15.18 19.37 -27.79
N MET A 118 -14.64 19.42 -26.57
CA MET A 118 -15.39 19.07 -25.35
C MET A 118 -16.53 20.05 -25.12
N MET A 119 -16.29 21.35 -25.27
CA MET A 119 -17.29 22.39 -25.13
C MET A 119 -18.43 22.24 -26.15
N PHE A 120 -18.12 21.90 -27.40
CA PHE A 120 -19.13 21.62 -28.43
C PHE A 120 -19.95 20.37 -28.16
N CYS A 121 -19.36 19.36 -27.51
CA CYS A 121 -20.05 18.11 -27.22
C CYS A 121 -20.99 18.20 -26.02
N LEU A 122 -20.60 18.96 -24.99
CA LEU A 122 -21.34 19.07 -23.73
C LEU A 122 -22.15 20.36 -23.61
N ASN A 123 -21.99 21.29 -24.56
CA ASN A 123 -22.64 22.61 -24.56
C ASN A 123 -22.44 23.39 -23.25
N ALA A 124 -21.34 23.12 -22.54
CA ALA A 124 -21.03 23.68 -21.23
C ALA A 124 -19.52 23.88 -21.07
N LYS A 125 -19.12 24.68 -20.08
CA LYS A 125 -17.70 24.88 -19.76
C LYS A 125 -17.08 23.56 -19.30
N CYS A 126 -16.03 23.14 -19.98
CA CYS A 126 -15.29 21.92 -19.68
C CYS A 126 -13.85 22.27 -19.31
N THR A 127 -13.34 21.66 -18.24
CA THR A 127 -11.96 21.76 -17.84
C THR A 127 -11.31 20.39 -18.02
N PRO A 128 -10.42 20.25 -19.01
CA PRO A 128 -9.71 18.99 -19.20
C PRO A 128 -8.66 18.83 -18.09
N CYS A 129 -8.63 17.66 -17.47
CA CYS A 129 -7.75 17.32 -16.37
C CYS A 129 -6.78 16.21 -16.81
N ILE A 130 -5.49 16.38 -16.53
CA ILE A 130 -4.45 15.40 -16.82
C ILE A 130 -3.82 14.94 -15.51
N THR A 131 -3.70 13.63 -15.33
CA THR A 131 -2.99 13.05 -14.19
C THR A 131 -1.49 12.91 -14.47
N ASP A 132 -0.66 12.99 -13.45
CA ASP A 132 0.80 12.86 -13.60
C ASP A 132 1.25 11.53 -14.25
N CYS A 133 0.51 10.44 -14.07
CA CYS A 133 0.80 9.13 -14.69
C CYS A 133 0.64 9.17 -16.21
N VAL A 134 -0.47 9.75 -16.70
CA VAL A 134 -0.72 10.00 -18.13
C VAL A 134 0.37 10.92 -18.69
N MET A 135 0.78 11.92 -17.92
CA MET A 135 1.89 12.80 -18.32
C MET A 135 3.21 12.03 -18.45
N ALA A 136 3.52 11.16 -17.48
CA ALA A 136 4.70 10.31 -17.53
C ALA A 136 4.66 9.29 -18.68
N GLU A 137 3.48 8.77 -19.05
CA GLU A 137 3.31 7.91 -20.23
C GLU A 137 3.59 8.67 -21.54
N LEU A 138 3.11 9.91 -21.67
CA LEU A 138 3.42 10.75 -22.84
C LEU A 138 4.92 11.03 -22.96
N GLU A 139 5.62 11.22 -21.85
CA GLU A 139 7.08 11.43 -21.85
C GLU A 139 7.84 10.17 -22.27
N LYS A 140 7.38 8.98 -21.85
CA LYS A 140 7.97 7.69 -22.25
C LYS A 140 7.82 7.39 -23.74
N LEU A 141 6.71 7.82 -24.35
CA LEU A 141 6.43 7.56 -25.77
C LEU A 141 7.34 8.39 -26.73
N GLY A 142 8.08 9.37 -26.20
CA GLY A 142 9.22 10.00 -26.87
C GLY A 142 8.86 11.00 -27.98
N GLN A 143 9.74 11.12 -28.99
CA GLN A 143 9.71 12.21 -29.97
C GLN A 143 8.46 12.24 -30.85
N LYS A 144 7.83 11.09 -31.13
CA LYS A 144 6.62 10.99 -31.96
C LYS A 144 5.44 11.76 -31.36
N TYR A 145 5.41 11.92 -30.04
CA TYR A 145 4.31 12.54 -29.30
C TYR A 145 4.68 13.91 -28.73
N ARG A 146 5.71 14.57 -29.28
CA ARG A 146 6.14 15.91 -28.84
C ARG A 146 5.04 16.97 -28.94
N VAL A 147 4.16 16.86 -29.95
CA VAL A 147 3.00 17.75 -30.10
C VAL A 147 1.99 17.51 -28.98
N ALA A 148 1.68 16.25 -28.66
CA ALA A 148 0.81 15.87 -27.55
C ALA A 148 1.35 16.38 -26.21
N LEU A 149 2.66 16.27 -25.98
CA LEU A 149 3.32 16.78 -24.78
C LEU A 149 3.20 18.31 -24.64
N ARG A 150 3.26 19.06 -25.74
CA ARG A 150 3.06 20.51 -25.71
C ARG A 150 1.63 20.87 -25.32
N ILE A 151 0.65 20.22 -25.96
CA ILE A 151 -0.77 20.42 -25.67
C ILE A 151 -1.07 20.08 -24.20
N ALA A 152 -0.58 18.94 -23.70
CA ALA A 152 -0.75 18.53 -22.31
C ALA A 152 -0.11 19.49 -21.29
N LYS A 153 0.88 20.30 -21.72
CA LYS A 153 1.53 21.30 -20.86
C LYS A 153 0.82 22.66 -20.85
N ASP A 154 -0.18 22.86 -21.71
CA ASP A 154 -0.88 24.14 -21.80
C ASP A 154 -1.63 24.47 -20.49
N PRO A 155 -1.71 25.76 -20.11
CA PRO A 155 -2.31 26.19 -18.84
C PRO A 155 -3.84 25.97 -18.77
N ARG A 156 -4.46 25.61 -19.89
CA ARG A 156 -5.89 25.30 -19.95
C ARG A 156 -6.22 23.93 -19.35
N PHE A 157 -5.21 23.06 -19.24
CA PHE A 157 -5.33 21.76 -18.59
C PHE A 157 -5.05 21.86 -17.11
N GLU A 158 -5.96 21.31 -16.30
CA GLU A 158 -5.75 21.16 -14.87
C GLU A 158 -4.90 19.92 -14.61
N ARG A 159 -3.77 20.08 -13.92
CA ARG A 159 -2.92 18.96 -13.54
C ARG A 159 -3.34 18.40 -12.20
N LEU A 160 -3.61 17.10 -12.16
CA LEU A 160 -4.03 16.38 -10.97
C LEU A 160 -2.88 15.52 -10.43
N PRO A 161 -2.36 15.79 -9.23
CA PRO A 161 -1.28 15.01 -8.67
C PRO A 161 -1.74 13.58 -8.35
N CYS A 162 -0.89 12.60 -8.63
CA CYS A 162 -1.14 11.20 -8.29
C CYS A 162 -0.31 10.75 -7.09
N VAL A 163 -0.94 10.03 -6.15
CA VAL A 163 -0.29 9.55 -4.91
C VAL A 163 -0.09 8.03 -5.00
N HIS A 164 0.65 7.58 -6.01
CA HIS A 164 0.94 6.16 -6.20
C HIS A 164 2.33 5.96 -6.81
N LYS A 165 2.97 4.84 -6.49
CA LYS A 165 4.29 4.51 -7.02
C LYS A 165 4.15 3.73 -8.32
N GLY A 166 4.43 4.38 -9.45
CA GLY A 166 4.67 3.70 -10.74
C GLY A 166 3.55 2.79 -11.23
N THR A 167 2.29 3.10 -10.94
CA THR A 167 1.14 2.34 -11.45
C THR A 167 0.85 2.70 -12.91
N TYR A 168 0.17 1.80 -13.61
CA TYR A 168 -0.38 2.05 -14.95
C TYR A 168 -1.39 3.21 -14.88
N ALA A 169 -1.43 4.09 -15.90
CA ALA A 169 -2.35 5.23 -15.89
C ALA A 169 -3.82 4.78 -15.86
N ASP A 170 -4.15 3.70 -16.57
CA ASP A 170 -5.48 3.10 -16.58
C ASP A 170 -6.02 2.81 -15.18
N ASP A 171 -5.20 2.18 -14.32
CA ASP A 171 -5.59 1.79 -12.98
C ASP A 171 -5.78 3.04 -12.11
N CYS A 172 -4.89 4.03 -12.27
CA CYS A 172 -5.06 5.34 -11.62
C CYS A 172 -6.38 6.02 -12.02
N LEU A 173 -6.74 5.99 -13.30
CA LEU A 173 -8.00 6.59 -13.77
C LEU A 173 -9.20 5.88 -13.17
N VAL A 174 -9.20 4.55 -13.15
CA VAL A 174 -10.28 3.74 -12.55
C VAL A 174 -10.39 3.99 -11.06
N ASP A 175 -9.28 4.00 -10.32
CA ASP A 175 -9.28 4.23 -8.87
C ASP A 175 -9.78 5.64 -8.53
N ARG A 176 -9.29 6.66 -9.25
CA ARG A 176 -9.69 8.06 -9.04
C ARG A 176 -11.18 8.27 -9.27
N VAL A 177 -11.71 7.68 -10.34
CA VAL A 177 -13.14 7.76 -10.70
C VAL A 177 -14.01 6.99 -9.72
N THR A 178 -13.51 5.87 -9.19
CA THR A 178 -14.21 5.07 -8.19
C THR A 178 -14.32 5.81 -6.86
N GLN A 179 -13.25 6.49 -6.43
CA GLN A 179 -13.22 7.31 -5.22
C GLN A 179 -14.06 8.59 -5.39
N HIS A 180 -13.85 9.29 -6.49
CA HIS A 180 -14.47 10.58 -6.78
C HIS A 180 -15.28 10.49 -8.08
N LYS A 181 -16.59 10.34 -7.93
CA LYS A 181 -17.52 10.27 -9.06
C LYS A 181 -17.82 11.64 -9.69
N CYS A 182 -16.99 12.66 -9.48
CA CYS A 182 -17.17 14.01 -10.03
C CYS A 182 -16.42 14.25 -11.36
N PHE A 183 -15.93 13.17 -11.98
CA PHE A 183 -15.15 13.23 -13.21
C PHE A 183 -15.86 12.52 -14.36
N MET A 184 -15.73 13.09 -15.55
CA MET A 184 -15.96 12.39 -16.82
C MET A 184 -14.64 11.78 -17.29
N VAL A 185 -14.68 10.68 -18.04
CA VAL A 185 -13.45 10.08 -18.58
C VAL A 185 -13.47 10.17 -20.10
N ALA A 186 -12.43 10.77 -20.69
CA ALA A 186 -12.20 10.81 -22.13
C ALA A 186 -11.17 9.74 -22.52
N THR A 187 -11.65 8.64 -23.09
CA THR A 187 -10.80 7.54 -23.56
C THR A 187 -11.36 6.92 -24.84
N CYS A 188 -10.46 6.41 -25.69
CA CYS A 188 -10.82 5.64 -26.87
C CYS A 188 -10.68 4.12 -26.64
N ASP A 189 -10.11 3.70 -25.52
CA ASP A 189 -9.68 2.32 -25.32
C ASP A 189 -10.83 1.41 -24.93
N ARG A 190 -10.90 0.24 -25.59
CA ARG A 190 -12.02 -0.70 -25.41
C ARG A 190 -12.02 -1.31 -24.01
N ASP A 191 -10.85 -1.66 -23.48
CA ASP A 191 -10.71 -2.32 -22.19
C ASP A 191 -10.93 -1.34 -21.02
N LEU A 192 -10.40 -0.12 -21.12
CA LEU A 192 -10.65 0.93 -20.14
C LEU A 192 -12.15 1.31 -20.10
N LYS A 193 -12.80 1.44 -21.26
CA LYS A 193 -14.27 1.62 -21.34
C LYS A 193 -15.03 0.48 -20.67
N ARG A 194 -14.63 -0.78 -20.88
CA ARG A 194 -15.28 -1.94 -20.24
C ARG A 194 -15.13 -1.88 -18.72
N ARG A 195 -13.99 -1.45 -18.19
CA ARG A 195 -13.76 -1.26 -16.75
C ARG A 195 -14.63 -0.13 -16.18
N ILE A 196 -14.63 1.05 -16.81
CA ILE A 196 -15.39 2.21 -16.35
C ILE A 196 -16.91 1.97 -16.43
N ARG A 197 -17.40 1.21 -17.41
CA ARG A 197 -18.82 0.84 -17.49
C ARG A 197 -19.35 0.07 -16.28
N LYS A 198 -18.48 -0.60 -15.52
CA LYS A 198 -18.85 -1.27 -14.26
C LYS A 198 -19.10 -0.27 -13.13
N VAL A 199 -18.49 0.92 -13.21
CA VAL A 199 -18.68 1.99 -12.24
C VAL A 199 -19.95 2.78 -12.65
N PRO A 200 -21.00 2.82 -11.83
CA PRO A 200 -22.19 3.61 -12.13
C PRO A 200 -21.90 5.11 -12.01
N GLY A 201 -22.69 5.95 -12.69
CA GLY A 201 -22.65 7.41 -12.55
C GLY A 201 -21.45 8.13 -13.19
N VAL A 202 -20.64 7.42 -13.99
CA VAL A 202 -19.48 7.98 -14.68
C VAL A 202 -19.75 8.02 -16.20
N PRO A 203 -19.83 9.21 -16.80
CA PRO A 203 -19.97 9.35 -18.24
C PRO A 203 -18.61 9.14 -18.95
N ILE A 204 -18.66 8.56 -20.15
CA ILE A 204 -17.48 8.25 -20.95
C ILE A 204 -17.53 9.04 -22.25
N MET A 205 -16.53 9.86 -22.50
CA MET A 205 -16.36 10.56 -23.77
C MET A 205 -15.41 9.79 -24.68
N TYR A 206 -15.78 9.68 -25.95
CA TYR A 206 -14.96 9.03 -26.97
C TYR A 206 -15.02 9.79 -28.29
N LEU A 207 -14.06 9.50 -29.16
CA LEU A 207 -14.03 10.07 -30.49
C LEU A 207 -14.82 9.21 -31.49
N ALA A 208 -15.75 9.84 -32.21
CA ALA A 208 -16.53 9.24 -33.28
C ALA A 208 -16.33 10.07 -34.57
N GLY A 209 -15.43 9.61 -35.44
CA GLY A 209 -15.03 10.36 -36.63
C GLY A 209 -14.36 11.68 -36.26
N ARG A 210 -14.96 12.81 -36.65
CA ARG A 210 -14.45 14.17 -36.38
C ARG A 210 -15.15 14.90 -35.23
N LYS A 211 -15.93 14.20 -34.42
CA LYS A 211 -16.69 14.78 -33.29
C LYS A 211 -16.51 13.93 -32.04
N TYR A 212 -16.47 14.57 -30.89
CA TYR A 212 -16.61 13.84 -29.64
C TYR A 212 -18.07 13.43 -29.45
N SER A 213 -18.26 12.29 -28.80
CA SER A 213 -19.55 11.75 -28.44
C SER A 213 -19.45 11.21 -27.03
N VAL A 214 -20.54 11.30 -26.29
CA VAL A 214 -20.57 10.88 -24.88
C VAL A 214 -21.51 9.70 -24.72
N GLU A 215 -20.99 8.64 -24.13
CA GLU A 215 -21.73 7.50 -23.64
C GLU A 215 -22.19 7.80 -22.19
N ARG A 216 -23.44 7.47 -21.86
CA ARG A 216 -24.03 7.61 -20.51
C ARG A 216 -24.05 9.03 -19.92
N LEU A 217 -24.72 9.98 -20.59
CA LEU A 217 -25.36 11.08 -19.86
C LEU A 217 -26.86 10.79 -19.71
N PRO A 218 -27.44 10.90 -18.50
CA PRO A 218 -28.90 10.84 -18.36
C PRO A 218 -29.63 11.92 -19.15
N GLU A 219 -29.05 13.12 -19.33
CA GLU A 219 -29.70 14.22 -20.05
C GLU A 219 -29.46 14.22 -21.56
N ALA A 220 -28.30 13.77 -22.06
CA ALA A 220 -27.96 13.86 -23.49
C ALA A 220 -28.72 12.85 -24.38
N THR A 221 -29.45 11.90 -23.77
CA THR A 221 -30.19 10.85 -24.50
C THR A 221 -31.63 11.28 -24.85
N LEU A 222 -32.11 12.45 -24.39
CA LEU A 222 -33.44 12.97 -24.74
C LEU A 222 -33.57 13.50 -26.19
N GLY A 223 -32.54 13.39 -27.03
CA GLY A 223 -32.54 13.97 -28.37
C GLY A 223 -32.20 13.05 -29.55
N ARG A 224 -31.46 11.95 -29.37
CA ARG A 224 -31.14 11.01 -30.47
C ARG A 224 -30.93 9.60 -29.94
N ALA A 225 -31.86 8.71 -30.26
CA ALA A 225 -31.64 7.28 -30.14
C ALA A 225 -30.43 6.86 -31.01
N PRO A 226 -29.55 5.97 -30.53
CA PRO A 226 -28.52 5.39 -31.37
C PRO A 226 -29.21 4.56 -32.47
N ARG A 227 -29.05 4.98 -33.73
CA ARG A 227 -29.31 4.10 -34.86
C ARG A 227 -28.15 3.10 -34.92
N TYR A 228 -28.50 1.84 -34.73
CA TYR A 228 -27.68 0.66 -34.94
C TYR A 228 -27.12 0.62 -36.38
#